data_AF-H8Z4Z5-F1
#
_entry.id   AF-H8Z4Z5-F1
#
_cell.length_a   1.000
_cell.length_b   1.000
_cell.length_c   1.000
_cell.angle_alpha   90.00
_cell.angle_beta   90.00
_cell.angle_gamma   90.00
#
_symmetry.space_group_name_H-M   'P 1'
#
loop_
_entity.id
_entity.type
_entity.pdbx_description
1 polymer ?
#
loop_
_entity_poly.entity_id
_entity_poly.type
_entity_poly.pdbx_seq_one_letter_code
_entity_poly.pdbx_strand_id
1 'polypeptide(L)'
;MSVLLDLSIFPVDQGSSLSPFIAPVVEMIAASGHDYQLTAMGTLIETDSLAQALALIESAHAILAEHGCERVYATAKLDIRAHANQRLSGKVASVNQRLRQGTEQQTRRAVTGQSTKGTTSQ
;
A
#
# COMPACT_ATOMS: atom_id res chain seq x y z
N MET A 1 -16.37 -6.02 7.17
CA MET A 1 -16.02 -5.24 5.95
C MET A 1 -14.52 -4.98 6.04
N SER A 2 -13.76 -4.91 4.94
CA SER A 2 -12.33 -4.56 5.02
C SER A 2 -12.04 -3.42 4.06
N VAL A 3 -11.33 -2.42 4.58
CA VAL A 3 -10.92 -1.21 3.86
C VAL A 3 -9.40 -1.15 3.89
N LEU A 4 -8.79 -1.23 2.71
CA LEU A 4 -7.38 -0.92 2.54
C LEU A 4 -7.23 0.57 2.24
N LEU A 5 -6.44 1.24 3.05
CA LEU A 5 -6.06 2.63 2.91
C LEU A 5 -4.57 2.71 2.53
N ASP A 6 -4.26 3.36 1.42
CA ASP A 6 -2.91 3.84 1.09
C ASP A 6 -2.90 5.35 1.34
N LEU A 7 -2.22 5.78 2.40
CA LEU A 7 -2.18 7.17 2.87
C LEU A 7 -0.78 7.76 2.72
N SER A 8 -0.67 8.83 1.95
CA SER A 8 0.48 9.72 1.94
C SER A 8 0.01 11.10 2.38
N ILE A 9 0.47 11.58 3.53
CA ILE A 9 0.08 12.86 4.13
C ILE A 9 1.32 13.55 4.66
N PHE A 10 1.54 14.81 4.30
CA PHE A 10 2.72 15.56 4.69
C PHE A 10 2.51 17.08 4.57
N PRO A 11 3.19 17.90 5.39
CA PRO A 11 3.15 19.33 5.24
C PRO A 11 3.96 19.78 4.01
N VAL A 12 3.53 20.86 3.37
CA VAL A 12 4.20 21.46 2.20
C VAL A 12 4.78 22.84 2.50
N ASP A 13 4.72 23.26 3.76
CA ASP A 13 5.14 24.57 4.29
C ASP A 13 6.31 24.46 5.29
N GLN A 14 6.78 23.25 5.62
CA GLN A 14 7.82 22.99 6.65
C GLN A 14 9.24 22.75 6.08
N GLY A 15 9.49 23.10 4.82
CA GLY A 15 10.78 22.86 4.16
C GLY A 15 10.98 21.40 3.71
N SER A 16 12.23 20.95 3.59
CA SER A 16 12.56 19.67 2.95
C SER A 16 12.65 18.47 3.90
N SER A 17 12.92 18.70 5.20
CA SER A 17 13.09 17.62 6.17
C SER A 17 11.78 17.32 6.88
N LEU A 18 10.97 16.44 6.29
CA LEU A 18 9.61 16.17 6.77
C LEU A 18 9.54 15.07 7.84
N SER A 19 10.59 14.25 8.02
CA SER A 19 10.55 13.11 8.95
C SER A 19 10.14 13.44 10.40
N PRO A 20 10.48 14.60 11.01
CA PRO A 20 10.01 14.93 12.36
C PRO A 20 8.49 15.09 12.46
N PHE A 21 7.83 15.47 11.36
CA PHE A 21 6.37 15.64 11.30
C PHE A 21 5.66 14.33 10.96
N ILE A 22 6.31 13.45 10.19
CA ILE A 22 5.72 12.17 9.78
C ILE A 22 5.85 11.10 10.85
N ALA A 23 6.92 11.09 11.64
CA ALA A 23 7.13 10.07 12.66
C ALA A 23 5.98 9.97 13.69
N PRO A 24 5.45 11.08 14.25
CA PRO A 24 4.31 11.03 15.18
C PRO A 24 3.03 10.50 14.52
N VAL A 25 2.81 10.79 13.24
CA VAL A 25 1.66 10.27 12.47
C VAL A 25 1.75 8.74 12.35
N VAL A 26 2.93 8.23 12.02
CA VAL A 26 3.15 6.77 11.91
C VAL A 26 3.05 6.08 13.27
N GLU A 27 3.54 6.73 14.34
CA GLU A 27 3.40 6.23 15.70
C GLU A 27 1.92 6.11 16.12
N MET A 28 1.10 7.12 15.81
CA MET A 28 -0.36 7.06 16.05
C MET A 28 -1.02 5.92 15.28
N ILE A 29 -0.64 5.71 14.01
CA ILE A 29 -1.16 4.58 13.21
C ILE A 29 -0.75 3.25 13.85
N ALA A 30 0.50 3.11 14.31
CA ALA A 30 0.96 1.91 14.99
C ALA A 30 0.20 1.65 16.29
N ALA A 31 -0.09 2.71 17.06
CA ALA A 31 -0.85 2.63 18.32
C ALA A 31 -2.34 2.30 18.12
N SER A 32 -2.89 2.48 16.91
CA SER A 32 -4.29 2.18 16.60
C SER A 32 -4.64 0.68 16.66
N GLY A 33 -3.63 -0.19 16.60
CA GLY A 33 -3.81 -1.64 16.59
C GLY A 33 -4.28 -2.22 15.24
N HIS A 34 -4.41 -1.38 14.20
CA HIS A 34 -4.69 -1.84 12.84
C HIS A 34 -3.44 -2.45 12.18
N ASP A 35 -3.66 -3.44 11.31
CA ASP A 35 -2.58 -3.95 10.45
C ASP A 35 -2.10 -2.81 9.54
N TYR A 36 -0.80 -2.54 9.57
CA TYR A 36 -0.22 -1.46 8.78
C TYR A 36 1.17 -1.83 8.24
N GLN A 37 1.58 -1.10 7.21
CA GLN A 37 2.92 -1.18 6.64
C GLN A 37 3.39 0.21 6.22
N LEU A 38 4.45 0.70 6.86
CA LEU A 38 5.16 1.89 6.40
C LEU A 38 5.93 1.57 5.10
N THR A 39 5.86 2.48 4.14
CA THR A 39 6.60 2.41 2.87
C THR A 39 7.35 3.72 2.63
N ALA A 40 8.18 3.77 1.58
CA ALA A 40 8.91 4.98 1.23
C ALA A 40 8.02 6.17 0.82
N MET A 41 6.78 5.93 0.38
CA MET A 41 5.90 6.95 -0.20
C MET A 41 4.63 7.21 0.62
N GLY A 42 4.40 6.45 1.69
CA GLY A 42 3.17 6.51 2.48
C GLY A 42 3.03 5.30 3.40
N THR A 43 1.85 5.17 4.00
CA THR A 43 1.51 4.09 4.92
C THR A 43 0.30 3.34 4.41
N LEU A 44 0.42 2.03 4.26
CA LEU A 44 -0.70 1.14 3.96
C LEU A 44 -1.34 0.67 5.26
N ILE A 45 -2.66 0.69 5.35
CA ILE A 45 -3.41 0.39 6.57
C ILE A 45 -4.64 -0.44 6.21
N GLU A 46 -4.95 -1.47 6.97
CA GLU A 46 -6.18 -2.24 6.86
C GLU A 46 -7.09 -2.01 8.07
N THR A 47 -8.32 -1.55 7.81
CA THR A 47 -9.33 -1.26 8.84
C THR A 47 -10.61 -2.05 8.59
N ASP A 48 -11.43 -2.22 9.62
CA ASP A 48 -12.70 -2.96 9.53
C ASP A 48 -13.83 -2.12 8.92
N SER A 49 -13.64 -0.80 8.85
CA SER A 49 -14.66 0.12 8.37
C SER A 49 -14.08 1.37 7.70
N LEU A 50 -14.87 1.95 6.79
CA LEU A 50 -14.54 3.23 6.17
C LEU A 50 -14.42 4.34 7.24
N ALA A 51 -15.25 4.30 8.28
CA ALA A 51 -15.21 5.27 9.37
C ALA A 51 -13.85 5.27 10.09
N GLN A 52 -13.32 4.09 10.41
CA GLN A 52 -11.98 3.97 11.00
C GLN A 52 -10.88 4.49 10.07
N ALA A 53 -10.94 4.15 8.78
CA ALA A 53 -9.97 4.66 7.80
C ALA A 53 -9.98 6.20 7.73
N LEU A 54 -11.18 6.82 7.73
CA LEU A 54 -11.31 8.27 7.71
C LEU A 54 -10.85 8.92 9.02
N ALA A 55 -11.12 8.28 10.17
CA ALA A 55 -10.67 8.76 11.48
C ALA A 55 -9.14 8.79 11.61
N LEU A 56 -8.44 7.83 10.99
CA LEU A 56 -6.97 7.85 10.92
C LEU A 56 -6.44 9.03 10.08
N ILE A 57 -7.11 9.37 8.98
CA ILE A 57 -6.73 10.53 8.16
C ILE A 57 -6.94 11.83 8.94
N GLU A 58 -8.07 11.95 9.65
CA GLU A 58 -8.37 13.10 10.51
C GLU A 58 -7.33 13.23 11.64
N SER A 59 -7.01 12.13 12.31
CA SER A 59 -6.01 12.09 13.38
C SER A 59 -4.61 12.46 12.86
N ALA A 60 -4.23 11.97 11.68
CA ALA A 60 -2.97 12.33 11.04
C ALA A 60 -2.89 13.83 10.73
N HIS A 61 -3.98 14.42 10.21
CA HIS A 61 -4.06 15.86 9.98
C HIS A 61 -3.98 16.66 11.29
N ALA A 62 -4.69 16.23 12.34
CA ALA A 62 -4.67 16.89 13.65
C ALA A 62 -3.25 16.92 14.25
N ILE A 63 -2.52 15.80 14.18
CA ILE A 63 -1.13 15.73 14.63
C ILE A 63 -0.25 16.75 13.87
N LEU A 64 -0.39 16.85 12.55
CA LEU A 64 0.37 17.82 11.78
C LEU A 64 0.02 19.27 12.17
N ALA A 65 -1.26 19.55 12.39
CA ALA A 65 -1.72 20.87 12.85
C ALA A 65 -1.17 21.22 14.26
N GLU A 66 -1.14 20.26 15.19
CA GLU A 66 -0.52 20.42 16.52
C GLU A 66 0.98 20.72 16.44
N HIS A 67 1.66 20.23 15.40
CA HIS A 67 3.06 20.53 15.11
C HIS A 67 3.26 21.85 14.35
N GLY A 68 2.22 22.68 14.21
CA GLY A 68 2.28 23.99 13.57
C GLY A 68 2.31 23.95 12.04
N CYS A 69 1.88 22.85 11.42
CA CYS A 69 1.72 22.79 9.96
C CYS A 69 0.43 23.51 9.55
N GLU A 70 0.54 24.55 8.73
CA GLU A 70 -0.60 25.32 8.24
C GLU A 70 -1.13 24.79 6.90
N ARG A 71 -0.26 24.11 6.12
CA ARG A 71 -0.61 23.58 4.80
C ARG A 71 -0.16 22.14 4.62
N VAL A 72 -1.14 21.24 4.56
CA VAL A 72 -0.94 19.79 4.35
C VAL A 72 -1.36 19.38 2.94
N TYR A 73 -0.56 18.53 2.31
CA TYR A 73 -0.95 17.78 1.13
C TYR A 73 -1.18 16.31 1.52
N ALA A 74 -2.28 15.74 1.03
CA ALA A 74 -2.61 14.35 1.28
C ALA A 74 -3.13 13.66 0.02
N THR A 75 -2.75 12.39 -0.15
CA THR A 75 -3.39 11.46 -1.06
C THR A 75 -3.83 10.23 -0.28
N ALA A 76 -5.09 9.84 -0.47
CA ALA A 76 -5.66 8.66 0.13
C ALA A 76 -6.32 7.82 -0.97
N LYS A 77 -5.95 6.54 -1.06
CA LYS A 77 -6.63 5.57 -1.92
C LYS A 77 -7.29 4.53 -1.04
N LEU A 78 -8.56 4.24 -1.33
CA LEU A 78 -9.38 3.31 -0.57
C LEU A 78 -9.84 2.16 -1.47
N ASP A 79 -9.52 0.93 -1.08
CA ASP A 79 -10.10 -0.28 -1.65
C ASP A 79 -11.03 -0.92 -0.62
N ILE A 80 -12.34 -0.71 -0.82
CA ILE A 80 -13.42 -1.12 0.09
C ILE A 80 -14.06 -2.40 -0.44
N ARG A 81 -14.04 -3.46 0.36
CA ARG A 81 -14.64 -4.75 -0.03
C ARG A 81 -15.36 -5.42 1.14
N ALA A 82 -16.60 -5.85 0.90
CA ALA A 82 -17.36 -6.66 1.84
C ALA A 82 -16.79 -8.09 1.95
N HIS A 83 -16.96 -8.71 3.13
CA HIS A 83 -16.59 -10.11 3.42
C HIS A 83 -15.14 -10.50 3.08
N ALA A 84 -14.21 -9.57 3.19
CA ALA A 84 -12.78 -9.82 3.04
C ALA A 84 -12.04 -9.41 4.31
N ASN A 85 -10.91 -10.06 4.59
CA ASN A 85 -10.00 -9.80 5.71
C ASN A 85 -8.55 -10.16 5.28
N GLN A 86 -7.56 -9.71 6.06
CA GLN A 86 -6.13 -9.99 5.84
C GLN A 86 -5.66 -9.67 4.41
N ARG A 87 -6.17 -8.58 3.85
CA ARG A 87 -6.00 -8.23 2.45
C ARG A 87 -4.63 -7.62 2.16
N LEU A 88 -4.01 -6.96 3.13
CA LEU A 88 -2.66 -6.39 3.01
C LEU A 88 -1.65 -7.47 2.62
N SER A 89 -1.51 -8.50 3.46
CA SER A 89 -0.59 -9.62 3.23
C SER A 89 -1.08 -10.54 2.09
N GLY A 90 -2.39 -10.79 2.02
CA GLY A 90 -2.99 -11.69 1.02
C GLY A 90 -2.77 -11.23 -0.42
N LYS A 91 -2.85 -9.91 -0.70
CA LYS A 91 -2.60 -9.37 -2.05
C LYS A 91 -1.16 -9.60 -2.50
N VAL A 92 -0.19 -9.32 -1.63
CA VAL A 92 1.24 -9.50 -1.92
C VAL A 92 1.54 -10.99 -2.16
N ALA A 93 1.01 -11.87 -1.30
CA ALA A 93 1.18 -13.31 -1.46
C ALA A 93 0.62 -13.82 -2.80
N SER A 94 -0.58 -13.36 -3.19
CA SER A 94 -1.22 -13.76 -4.45
C SER A 94 -0.42 -13.35 -5.68
N VAL A 95 0.14 -12.13 -5.70
CA VAL A 95 1.02 -11.68 -6.79
C VAL A 95 2.30 -12.51 -6.82
N ASN A 96 2.96 -12.71 -5.68
CA ASN A 96 4.19 -13.50 -5.58
C ASN A 96 3.98 -14.95 -6.05
N GLN A 97 2.85 -15.56 -5.74
CA GLN A 97 2.50 -16.90 -6.22
C GLN A 97 2.40 -16.94 -7.76
N ARG A 98 1.73 -15.96 -8.38
CA ARG A 98 1.63 -15.89 -9.84
C ARG A 98 2.97 -15.65 -10.52
N LEU A 99 3.82 -14.81 -9.93
CA LEU A 99 5.17 -14.59 -10.45
C LEU A 99 5.98 -15.90 -10.48
N ARG A 100 5.95 -16.70 -9.40
CA ARG A 100 6.61 -18.01 -9.34
C ARG A 100 6.07 -18.98 -10.40
N GLN A 101 4.76 -19.05 -10.56
CA GLN A 101 4.11 -19.92 -11.57
C GLN A 101 4.50 -19.54 -13.00
N GLY A 102 4.60 -18.23 -13.30
CA GLY A 102 5.06 -17.75 -14.60
C GLY A 102 6.50 -18.17 -14.91
N THR A 103 7.40 -18.06 -13.92
CA THR A 103 8.79 -18.50 -14.05
C THR A 103 8.89 -20.01 -14.26
N GLU A 104 8.17 -20.82 -13.50
CA GLU A 104 8.17 -22.29 -13.66
C GLU A 104 7.65 -22.73 -15.04
N GLN A 105 6.62 -22.06 -15.58
CA GLN A 105 6.11 -22.33 -16.92
C GLN A 105 7.12 -21.94 -18.02
N GLN A 106 7.84 -20.83 -17.85
CA GLN A 106 8.92 -20.42 -18.78
C GLN A 106 10.11 -21.38 -18.73
N THR A 107 10.53 -21.81 -17.53
CA THR A 107 11.59 -22.81 -17.37
C THR A 107 11.19 -24.15 -17.98
N ARG A 108 9.95 -24.63 -17.76
CA ARG A 108 9.46 -25.87 -18.39
C ARG A 108 9.45 -25.79 -19.92
N ARG A 109 9.04 -24.66 -20.51
CA ARG A 109 9.06 -24.43 -21.97
C ARG A 109 10.48 -24.38 -22.55
N ALA A 110 11.43 -23.80 -21.82
CA ALA A 110 12.83 -23.75 -22.22
C ALA A 110 13.48 -25.15 -22.18
N VAL A 111 13.11 -25.98 -21.20
CA VAL A 111 13.63 -27.35 -21.03
C VAL A 111 12.99 -28.35 -22.03
N THR A 112 11.72 -28.18 -22.40
CA THR A 112 11.03 -29.09 -23.34
C THR A 112 11.24 -28.77 -24.82
N GLY A 113 12.03 -27.74 -25.16
CA GLY A 113 12.54 -27.54 -26.53
C GLY A 113 11.47 -27.37 -27.61
N GLN A 114 10.29 -26.81 -27.31
CA GLN A 114 9.34 -26.42 -28.35
C GLN A 114 9.83 -25.15 -29.05
N SER A 115 10.79 -25.36 -29.96
CA SER A 115 11.12 -24.42 -31.03
C SER A 115 9.87 -24.17 -31.86
N THR A 116 9.40 -22.92 -31.89
CA THR A 116 8.44 -22.45 -32.87
C THR A 116 9.11 -22.55 -34.24
N LYS A 117 8.95 -23.68 -34.93
CA LYS A 117 9.28 -23.78 -36.35
C LYS A 117 8.36 -22.82 -37.10
N GLY A 118 8.89 -21.66 -37.43
CA GLY A 118 8.34 -20.79 -38.46
C GLY A 118 8.40 -21.53 -39.79
N THR A 119 7.24 -21.84 -40.33
CA THR A 119 7.08 -22.33 -41.69
C THR A 119 7.41 -21.19 -42.65
N THR A 120 8.64 -21.14 -43.15
CA THR A 120 8.95 -20.44 -44.39
C THR A 120 8.60 -21.38 -45.53
N SER A 121 7.43 -21.17 -46.15
CA SER A 121 7.11 -21.75 -47.46
C SER A 121 7.35 -20.69 -48.52
N GLN A 122 8.00 -21.14 -49.59
CA GLN A 122 8.37 -20.43 -50.82
C GLN A 122 7.16 -19.86 -51.56
#